data_AF-A0A920JXG5-F1
#
_entry.id   AF-A0A920JXG5-F1
#
_cell.length_a   1.000
_cell.length_b   1.000
_cell.length_c   1.000
_cell.angle_alpha   90.00
_cell.angle_beta   90.00
_cell.angle_gamma   90.00
#
_symmetry.space_group_name_H-M   'P 1'
#
loop_
_entity.id
_entity.type
_entity.pdbx_description
1 polymer ?
#
loop_
_entity_poly.entity_id
_entity_poly.type
_entity_poly.pdbx_seq_one_letter_code
_entity_poly.pdbx_strand_id
1 'polypeptide(L)'
;MAQIRIMVYHRGICTLFNIQAATVTGTARFARISGSSVIPFSHIRMPKARGYKVKVYPKLENFPSEKLVDDTIRVNQEIERLILIKPDQYLWAHRRFKNRPEGEDKLYN
;
A
#
# COMPACT_ATOMS: atom_id res chain seq x y z
N MET A 1 -8.24 -30.00 15.96
CA MET A 1 -7.64 -29.55 14.68
C MET A 1 -7.00 -28.19 14.93
N ALA A 2 -5.67 -28.16 15.10
CA ALA A 2 -4.92 -27.00 15.56
C ALA A 2 -4.98 -25.86 14.54
N GLN A 3 -5.61 -24.74 14.93
CA GLN A 3 -5.58 -23.49 14.20
C GLN A 3 -4.21 -22.85 14.46
N ILE A 4 -3.25 -23.08 13.57
CA ILE A 4 -1.94 -22.43 13.63
C ILE A 4 -2.16 -20.93 13.38
N ARG A 5 -2.19 -20.18 14.49
CA ARG A 5 -2.39 -18.74 14.57
C ARG A 5 -1.02 -18.09 14.78
N ILE A 6 -0.16 -18.10 13.75
CA ILE A 6 1.12 -17.36 13.76
C ILE A 6 1.37 -16.72 12.38
N MET A 7 0.85 -15.50 12.21
CA MET A 7 1.45 -14.44 11.40
C MET A 7 0.98 -13.14 12.04
N VAL A 8 1.84 -12.45 12.79
CA VAL A 8 1.54 -11.15 13.39
C VAL A 8 1.45 -10.09 12.28
N TYR A 9 0.34 -10.07 11.55
CA TYR A 9 0.04 -9.03 10.56
C TYR A 9 -0.24 -7.72 11.30
N HIS A 10 0.77 -6.88 11.46
CA HIS A 10 0.61 -5.50 11.93
C HIS A 10 -0.04 -4.67 10.81
N ARG A 11 -1.34 -4.88 10.59
CA ARG A 11 -2.15 -4.10 9.64
C ARG A 11 -3.00 -3.11 10.43
N GLY A 12 -2.90 -1.83 10.05
CA GLY A 12 -3.85 -0.81 10.48
C GLY A 12 -5.00 -0.72 9.48
N ILE A 13 -6.16 -0.25 9.93
CA ILE A 13 -7.22 0.21 9.02
C ILE A 13 -6.90 1.67 8.66
N CYS A 14 -6.60 1.90 7.39
CA CYS A 14 -6.32 3.23 6.85
C CYS A 14 -7.03 3.38 5.50
N THR A 15 -7.27 4.62 5.08
CA THR A 15 -7.96 4.89 3.82
C THR A 15 -7.07 4.63 2.61
N LEU A 16 -7.65 4.05 1.57
CA LEU A 16 -7.13 3.99 0.19
C LEU A 16 -8.28 4.41 -0.74
N PHE A 17 -8.12 5.49 -1.50
CA PHE A 17 -9.17 6.15 -2.28
C PHE A 17 -10.42 6.45 -1.42
N ASN A 18 -10.20 6.97 -0.21
CA ASN A 18 -11.24 7.25 0.79
C ASN A 18 -12.06 6.03 1.25
N ILE A 19 -11.66 4.81 0.91
CA ILE A 19 -12.30 3.56 1.37
C ILE A 19 -11.40 2.92 2.43
N GLN A 20 -11.99 2.41 3.51
CA GLN A 20 -11.25 1.70 4.55
C GLN A 20 -10.58 0.44 3.97
N ALA A 21 -9.27 0.34 4.15
CA ALA A 21 -8.47 -0.77 3.67
C ALA A 21 -7.48 -1.25 4.73
N ALA A 22 -7.38 -2.57 4.89
CA ALA A 22 -6.34 -3.17 5.71
C ALA A 22 -4.98 -2.92 5.07
N THR A 23 -4.21 -2.02 5.68
CA THR A 23 -2.96 -1.50 5.14
C THR A 23 -1.78 -2.01 5.95
N VAL A 24 -0.74 -2.45 5.25
CA VAL A 24 0.49 -2.94 5.88
C VAL A 24 1.33 -1.77 6.39
N THR A 25 1.80 -1.87 7.63
CA THR A 25 2.65 -0.84 8.27
C THR A 25 4.15 -1.03 7.99
N GLY A 26 4.50 -2.06 7.21
CA GLY A 26 5.89 -2.52 7.02
C GLY A 26 6.83 -1.44 6.50
N THR A 27 6.41 -0.63 5.54
CA THR A 27 7.22 0.45 4.96
C THR A 27 7.73 1.42 6.02
N ALA A 28 6.83 1.92 6.86
CA ALA A 28 7.18 2.86 7.93
C ALA A 28 8.04 2.21 9.01
N ARG A 29 7.73 0.96 9.39
CA ARG A 29 8.48 0.23 10.42
C ARG A 29 9.91 -0.09 9.97
N PHE A 30 10.10 -0.57 8.75
CA PHE A 30 11.43 -0.86 8.24
C PHE A 30 12.26 0.42 8.13
N ALA A 31 11.69 1.49 7.59
CA ALA A 31 12.38 2.79 7.53
C ALA A 31 12.79 3.30 8.92
N ARG A 32 11.94 3.14 9.94
CA ARG A 32 12.26 3.52 11.32
C ARG A 32 13.40 2.70 11.92
N ILE A 33 13.41 1.38 11.68
CA ILE A 33 14.43 0.48 12.23
C ILE A 33 15.78 0.69 11.54
N SER A 34 15.78 0.88 10.21
CA SER A 34 17.02 0.94 9.42
C SER A 34 17.54 2.36 9.19
N GLY A 35 16.74 3.39 9.46
CA GLY A 35 17.05 4.78 9.07
C GLY A 35 17.09 5.01 7.56
N SER A 36 16.58 4.07 6.76
CA SER A 36 16.68 4.14 5.30
C SER A 36 15.68 5.11 4.69
N SER A 37 16.09 5.76 3.60
CA SER A 37 15.17 6.55 2.76
C SER A 37 14.15 5.64 2.07
N VAL A 38 12.88 6.09 2.01
CA VAL A 38 11.82 5.42 1.26
C VAL A 38 11.64 6.12 -0.07
N ILE A 39 11.84 5.39 -1.16
CA ILE A 39 11.81 5.92 -2.52
C ILE A 39 10.65 5.26 -3.28
N PRO A 40 9.57 5.99 -3.63
CA PRO A 40 8.50 5.46 -4.46
C PRO A 40 8.99 5.19 -5.88
N PHE A 41 8.42 4.19 -6.53
CA PHE A 41 8.61 3.95 -7.96
C PHE A 41 7.33 3.38 -8.58
N SER A 42 7.14 3.66 -9.87
CA SER A 42 6.10 3.05 -10.71
C SER A 42 6.73 2.29 -11.85
N HIS A 43 6.05 1.26 -12.32
CA HIS A 43 6.39 0.55 -13.54
C HIS A 43 5.15 0.45 -14.43
N ILE A 44 5.33 0.71 -15.73
CA ILE A 44 4.27 0.61 -16.72
C ILE A 44 4.74 -0.35 -17.81
N ARG A 45 3.96 -1.40 -18.08
CA ARG A 45 4.18 -2.29 -19.21
C ARG A 45 3.96 -1.54 -20.51
N MET A 46 4.97 -1.55 -21.38
CA MET A 46 4.92 -0.88 -22.67
C MET A 46 4.17 -1.74 -23.70
N PRO A 47 3.45 -1.12 -24.65
CA PRO A 47 2.73 -1.85 -25.69
C PRO A 47 3.70 -2.61 -26.61
N LYS A 48 3.18 -3.65 -27.27
CA LYS A 48 3.91 -4.48 -28.25
C LYS A 48 5.18 -5.12 -27.66
N ALA A 49 5.08 -5.61 -26.43
CA ALA A 49 6.17 -6.32 -25.74
C ALA A 49 7.49 -5.55 -25.61
N ARG A 50 7.47 -4.21 -25.67
CA ARG A 50 8.68 -3.37 -25.55
C ARG A 50 9.24 -3.23 -24.12
N GLY A 51 8.94 -4.17 -23.23
CA GLY A 51 9.38 -4.15 -21.84
C GLY A 51 8.57 -3.22 -20.94
N TYR A 52 9.24 -2.59 -19.97
CA TYR A 52 8.63 -1.76 -18.92
C TYR A 52 9.29 -0.39 -18.85
N LYS A 53 8.47 0.66 -18.68
CA LYS A 53 8.95 1.99 -18.28
C LYS A 53 8.91 2.09 -16.76
N VAL A 54 10.09 2.17 -16.14
CA VAL A 54 10.23 2.40 -14.70
C VAL A 54 10.47 3.88 -14.47
N LYS A 55 9.76 4.47 -13.49
CA LYS A 55 10.01 5.82 -13.02
C LYS A 55 10.23 5.78 -11.51
N VAL A 56 11.40 6.24 -11.08
CA VAL A 56 11.76 6.44 -9.68
C VAL A 56 11.44 7.89 -9.32
N TYR A 57 10.85 8.10 -8.14
CA TYR A 57 10.45 9.42 -7.65
C TYR A 57 11.42 9.90 -6.57
N PRO A 58 11.39 11.19 -6.19
CA PRO A 58 12.08 11.66 -5.01
C PRO A 58 11.71 10.84 -3.77
N LYS A 59 12.64 10.73 -2.82
CA LYS A 59 12.37 10.09 -1.53
C LYS A 59 11.21 10.79 -0.81
N LEU A 60 10.55 10.07 0.09
CA LEU A 60 9.59 10.67 1.00
C LEU A 60 10.35 11.49 2.05
N GLU A 61 10.25 12.82 1.95
CA GLU A 61 10.83 13.73 2.94
C GLU A 61 10.10 13.61 4.28
N ASN A 62 10.83 13.75 5.39
CA ASN A 62 10.27 13.66 6.75
C ASN A 62 9.47 12.35 6.97
N PHE A 63 10.03 11.22 6.55
CA PHE A 63 9.42 9.90 6.70
C PHE A 63 10.44 8.90 7.29
N PRO A 64 10.04 8.05 8.25
CA PRO A 64 8.74 8.04 8.92
C PRO A 64 8.59 9.18 9.95
N SER A 65 7.36 9.57 10.24
CA SER A 65 7.01 10.51 11.32
C SER A 65 6.97 9.82 12.69
N GLU A 66 6.46 10.48 13.72
CA GLU A 66 6.22 9.86 15.04
C GLU A 66 4.98 8.95 15.05
N LYS A 67 3.99 9.24 14.18
CA LYS A 67 2.69 8.57 14.18
C LYS A 67 2.62 7.54 13.05
N LEU A 68 2.67 6.27 13.44
CA LEU A 68 2.63 5.15 12.48
C LEU A 68 1.38 5.15 11.58
N VAL A 69 0.24 5.62 12.09
CA VAL A 69 -1.01 5.72 11.33
C VAL A 69 -0.86 6.74 10.20
N ASP A 70 -0.32 7.93 10.50
CA ASP A 70 -0.11 9.00 9.52
C ASP A 70 0.87 8.55 8.42
N ASP A 71 1.94 7.85 8.80
CA ASP A 71 2.87 7.25 7.86
C ASP A 71 2.19 6.22 6.94
N THR A 72 1.30 5.41 7.51
CA THR A 72 0.58 4.38 6.77
C THR A 72 -0.42 4.99 5.78
N ILE A 73 -1.12 6.06 6.19
CA ILE A 73 -1.98 6.87 5.31
C ILE A 73 -1.16 7.48 4.19
N ARG A 74 -0.01 8.08 4.50
CA ARG A 74 0.87 8.69 3.49
C ARG A 74 1.38 7.69 2.45
N VAL A 75 1.70 6.47 2.86
CA VAL A 75 2.06 5.40 1.93
C VAL A 75 0.89 5.04 1.00
N ASN A 76 -0.35 5.00 1.51
CA ASN A 76 -1.52 4.78 0.67
C ASN A 76 -1.75 5.94 -0.31
N GLN A 77 -1.57 7.19 0.11
CA GLN A 77 -1.67 8.36 -0.77
C GLN A 77 -0.66 8.30 -1.92
N GLU A 78 0.56 7.85 -1.67
CA GLU A 78 1.54 7.61 -2.74
C GLU A 78 1.10 6.46 -3.67
N ILE A 79 0.55 5.38 -3.11
CA ILE A 79 -0.02 4.29 -3.92
C ILE A 79 -1.16 4.82 -4.81
N GLU A 80 -2.09 5.60 -4.28
CA GLU A 80 -3.17 6.23 -5.05
C GLU A 80 -2.63 7.08 -6.20
N ARG A 81 -1.68 7.97 -5.88
CA ARG A 81 -1.01 8.82 -6.88
C ARG A 81 -0.38 7.98 -7.99
N LEU A 82 0.27 6.86 -7.65
CA LEU A 82 0.93 5.98 -8.63
C LEU A 82 -0.07 5.15 -9.44
N ILE A 83 -1.17 4.69 -8.83
CA ILE A 83 -2.26 3.99 -9.53
C ILE A 83 -2.86 4.89 -10.60
N LEU A 84 -3.09 6.16 -10.28
CA LEU A 84 -3.71 7.13 -11.19
C LEU A 84 -2.88 7.41 -12.45
N ILE A 85 -1.59 7.08 -12.47
CA ILE A 85 -0.74 7.24 -13.66
C ILE A 85 -1.16 6.26 -14.78
N LYS A 86 -1.51 5.03 -14.43
CA LYS A 86 -1.94 3.99 -15.39
C LYS A 86 -2.92 3.01 -14.72
N PRO A 87 -4.18 3.42 -14.47
CA PRO A 87 -5.12 2.66 -13.65
C PRO A 87 -5.39 1.25 -14.18
N ASP A 88 -5.45 1.08 -15.49
CA ASP A 88 -5.69 -0.21 -16.17
C ASP A 88 -4.58 -1.24 -15.94
N GLN A 89 -3.41 -0.84 -15.44
CA GLN A 89 -2.31 -1.75 -15.12
C GLN A 89 -2.17 -2.05 -13.63
N TYR A 90 -3.06 -1.53 -12.79
CA TYR A 90 -3.13 -1.93 -11.39
C TYR A 90 -3.84 -3.29 -11.25
N LEU A 91 -3.41 -4.12 -10.30
CA LEU A 91 -3.99 -5.44 -10.05
C LEU A 91 -5.34 -5.33 -9.32
N TRP A 92 -6.39 -4.85 -10.01
CA TRP A 92 -7.74 -4.70 -9.46
C TRP A 92 -8.39 -6.02 -9.04
N ALA A 93 -7.95 -7.15 -9.58
CA ALA A 93 -8.39 -8.49 -9.17
C ALA A 93 -8.01 -8.81 -7.71
N HIS A 94 -6.99 -8.15 -7.16
CA HIS A 94 -6.69 -8.26 -5.74
C HIS A 94 -7.81 -7.58 -4.93
N ARG A 95 -8.55 -8.39 -4.15
CA ARG A 95 -9.65 -7.96 -3.27
C ARG A 95 -9.14 -7.07 -2.12
N ARG A 96 -8.69 -5.85 -2.43
CA ARG A 96 -7.98 -4.93 -1.54
C ARG A 96 -8.84 -4.46 -0.36
N PHE A 97 -10.15 -4.35 -0.55
CA PHE A 97 -11.11 -3.83 0.43
C PHE A 97 -11.89 -4.92 1.19
N LYS A 98 -11.37 -6.16 1.22
CA LYS A 98 -12.12 -7.33 1.75
C LYS A 98 -12.18 -7.36 3.28
N ASN A 99 -11.13 -6.81 3.91
CA ASN A 99 -11.02 -6.71 5.35
C ASN A 99 -11.50 -5.31 5.74
N ARG A 100 -12.65 -5.24 6.40
CA ARG A 100 -13.32 -4.00 6.79
C ARG A 100 -13.47 -3.94 8.31
N PRO A 101 -13.77 -2.75 8.87
CA PRO A 101 -14.21 -2.64 10.26
C PRO A 101 -15.39 -3.57 10.57
N GLU A 102 -15.50 -3.97 11.84
CA GLU A 102 -16.62 -4.77 12.31
C GLU A 102 -17.95 -4.02 12.11
N GLY A 103 -18.98 -4.74 11.65
CA GLY A 103 -20.30 -4.16 11.36
C GLY A 103 -20.49 -3.59 9.94
N GLU A 104 -19.45 -3.52 9.12
CA GLU A 104 -19.60 -3.08 7.73
C GLU A 104 -19.92 -4.22 6.74
N ASP A 105 -20.73 -3.90 5.73
CA ASP A 105 -21.07 -4.82 4.65
C ASP A 105 -19.86 -5.24 3.82
N LYS A 106 -19.87 -6.48 3.35
CA LYS A 106 -18.85 -6.99 2.43
C LYS A 106 -19.02 -6.33 1.05
N LEU A 107 -17.93 -5.82 0.50
CA LEU A 107 -17.92 -5.28 -0.87
C LEU A 107 -17.75 -6.35 -1.97
N TYR A 108 -17.40 -7.58 -1.58
CA TYR A 108 -17.16 -8.66 -2.52
C TYR A 108 -18.07 -9.83 -2.19
N ASN A 109 -18.59 -10.45 -3.24
CA ASN A 109 -19.34 -11.70 -3.18
C ASN A 109 -18.45 -12.87 -2.74
#